data_AF-A0A849C4K3-F1
#
_entry.id   AF-A0A849C4K3-F1
#
_cell.length_a   1.000
_cell.length_b   1.000
_cell.length_c   1.000
_cell.angle_alpha   90.00
_cell.angle_beta   90.00
_cell.angle_gamma   90.00
#
_symmetry.space_group_name_H-M   'P 1'
#
loop_
_entity.id
_entity.type
_entity.pdbx_description
1 polymer ?
#
loop_
_entity_poly.entity_id
_entity_poly.type
_entity_poly.pdbx_seq_one_letter_code
_entity_poly.pdbx_strand_id
1 'polypeptide(L)' 'MRAASSETAALNVLIWHVQPSWTTSFVQGPHNYLLPTDPALGKWGRGREGQSWPDRVVEIDPADLADT' A
#
# COMPACT_ATOMS: atom_id res chain seq x y z
N MET A 1 -16.65 0.26 33.11
CA MET A 1 -17.02 -0.49 31.90
C MET A 1 -15.98 -0.21 30.83
N ARG A 2 -14.97 -1.07 30.67
CA ARG A 2 -13.98 -0.96 29.59
C ARG A 2 -14.62 -1.62 28.37
N ALA A 3 -14.83 -0.87 27.29
CA ALA A 3 -15.09 -1.48 25.99
C ALA A 3 -13.88 -2.36 25.65
N ALA A 4 -14.11 -3.61 25.24
CA ALA A 4 -13.06 -4.40 24.63
C ALA A 4 -12.66 -3.64 23.35
N SER A 5 -11.45 -3.06 23.34
CA SER A 5 -10.86 -2.53 22.12
C SER A 5 -10.57 -3.73 21.24
N SER A 6 -11.43 -4.00 20.25
CA SER A 6 -11.00 -4.80 19.12
C SER A 6 -9.93 -4.00 18.41
N GLU A 7 -8.66 -4.32 18.65
CA GLU A 7 -7.58 -3.80 17.83
C GLU A 7 -7.81 -4.37 16.43
N THR A 8 -8.30 -3.53 15.51
CA THR A 8 -8.48 -3.95 14.12
C THR A 8 -7.11 -4.33 13.60
N ALA A 9 -6.90 -5.63 13.36
CA ALA A 9 -5.65 -6.11 12.78
C ALA A 9 -5.41 -5.39 11.46
N ALA A 10 -4.17 -4.92 11.27
CA ALA A 10 -3.74 -4.38 9.98
C ALA A 10 -3.89 -5.48 8.90
N LEU A 11 -4.39 -5.08 7.74
CA LEU A 11 -4.58 -5.96 6.58
C LEU A 11 -3.58 -5.58 5.50
N ASN A 12 -3.33 -6.49 4.57
CA ASN A 12 -2.61 -6.19 3.34
C ASN A 12 -3.61 -5.74 2.28
N VAL A 13 -3.45 -4.52 1.77
CA VAL A 13 -4.33 -3.91 0.77
C VAL A 13 -3.53 -3.63 -0.49
N LEU A 14 -3.86 -4.35 -1.56
CA LEU A 14 -3.30 -4.08 -2.88
C LEU A 14 -3.91 -2.81 -3.48
N ILE A 15 -3.06 -1.86 -3.88
CA ILE A 15 -3.46 -0.65 -4.61
C ILE A 15 -2.81 -0.68 -6.00
N TRP A 16 -3.59 -1.07 -7.00
CA TRP A 16 -3.22 -0.96 -8.41
C TRP A 16 -3.78 0.36 -8.98
N HIS A 17 -3.02 1.08 -9.81
CA HIS A 17 -3.40 2.39 -10.39
C HIS A 17 -3.36 3.55 -9.40
N VAL A 18 -2.16 3.78 -8.87
CA VAL A 18 -1.87 4.86 -7.93
C VAL A 18 -2.00 6.22 -8.62
N GLN A 19 -2.78 7.12 -8.02
CA GLN A 19 -2.80 8.53 -8.38
C GLN A 19 -2.47 9.34 -7.12
N PRO A 20 -1.30 9.99 -7.04
CA PRO A 20 -0.75 10.51 -5.79
C PRO A 20 -1.67 11.45 -5.00
N SER A 21 -2.51 12.23 -5.69
CA SER A 21 -3.37 13.24 -5.07
C SER A 21 -4.38 12.67 -4.07
N TRP A 22 -4.99 11.52 -4.36
CA TRP A 22 -5.95 10.89 -3.43
C TRP A 22 -5.35 9.71 -2.68
N THR A 23 -4.38 9.00 -3.27
CA THR A 23 -3.74 7.85 -2.61
C THR A 23 -3.06 8.28 -1.31
N THR A 24 -2.52 9.51 -1.25
CA THR A 24 -1.90 10.08 -0.04
C THR A 24 -2.81 10.03 1.18
N SER A 25 -4.09 10.39 1.05
CA SER A 25 -5.03 10.33 2.18
C SER A 25 -5.38 8.89 2.56
N PHE A 26 -5.49 8.00 1.57
CA PHE A 26 -5.87 6.60 1.79
C PHE A 26 -4.80 5.83 2.57
N VAL A 27 -3.52 6.05 2.25
CA VAL A 27 -2.40 5.35 2.88
C VAL A 27 -2.06 5.84 4.30
N GLN A 28 -2.78 6.85 4.80
CA GLN A 28 -2.68 7.28 6.19
C GLN A 28 -3.43 6.36 7.17
N GLY A 29 -4.25 5.43 6.66
CA GLY A 29 -4.92 4.41 7.47
C GLY A 29 -3.96 3.35 8.05
N PRO A 30 -4.45 2.46 8.93
CA PRO A 30 -3.61 1.55 9.72
C PRO A 30 -3.14 0.29 8.96
N HIS A 31 -3.46 0.15 7.68
CA HIS A 31 -3.18 -1.06 6.90
C HIS A 31 -1.80 -1.01 6.23
N ASN A 32 -1.32 -2.18 5.79
CA ASN A 32 -0.20 -2.25 4.86
C ASN A 32 -0.75 -2.06 3.45
N TYR A 33 -0.08 -1.25 2.65
CA TYR A 33 -0.49 -0.94 1.29
C TYR A 33 0.56 -1.45 0.32
N LEU A 34 0.18 -2.41 -0.51
CA LEU A 34 1.07 -3.04 -1.48
C LEU A 34 0.90 -2.34 -2.83
N LEU A 35 1.98 -1.80 -3.36
CA LEU A 35 2.01 -1.04 -4.60
C LEU A 35 2.86 -1.80 -5.61
N PRO A 36 2.27 -2.32 -6.69
CA PRO A 36 3.03 -2.94 -7.76
C PRO A 36 4.12 -2.01 -8.29
N THR A 37 5.36 -2.51 -8.32
CA THR A 37 6.50 -1.85 -8.95
C THR A 37 7.20 -2.82 -9.89
N ASP A 38 7.69 -2.32 -11.01
CA ASP A 38 8.46 -3.06 -12.00
C ASP A 38 9.76 -2.29 -12.26
N PRO A 39 10.92 -2.95 -12.42
CA PRO A 39 12.17 -2.30 -12.83
C PRO A 39 12.04 -1.32 -14.01
N ALA A 40 11.13 -1.56 -14.95
CA ALA A 40 10.89 -0.66 -16.08
C ALA A 40 10.03 0.57 -15.74
N LEU A 41 9.44 0.63 -14.53
CA LEU A 41 8.50 1.65 -14.07
C LEU A 41 7.39 1.92 -15.10
N GLY A 42 6.90 0.84 -15.73
CA GLY A 42 5.89 0.88 -16.76
C GLY A 42 4.55 1.44 -16.25
N LYS A 43 3.60 1.67 -17.15
CA LYS A 43 2.28 2.28 -16.87
C LYS A 43 1.52 1.68 -15.67
N TRP A 44 1.84 0.46 -15.27
CA TRP A 44 1.12 -0.30 -14.23
C TRP A 44 1.98 -0.68 -13.02
N GLY A 45 3.27 -0.31 -13.00
CA GLY A 45 4.24 -0.76 -11.99
C GLY A 45 5.15 0.38 -11.55
N ARG A 46 4.55 1.49 -11.13
CA ARG A 46 5.30 2.71 -10.79
C ARG A 46 5.62 2.86 -9.29
N GLY A 47 5.12 1.95 -8.46
CA GLY A 47 5.33 2.02 -7.02
C GLY A 47 4.85 3.35 -6.44
N ARG A 48 5.69 3.95 -5.60
CA ARG A 48 5.41 5.19 -4.84
C ARG A 48 5.65 6.45 -5.67
N GLU A 49 6.26 6.36 -6.85
CA GLU A 49 6.65 7.54 -7.67
C GLU A 49 7.35 8.65 -6.85
N GLY A 50 8.20 8.28 -5.89
CA GLY A 50 8.94 9.23 -5.05
C GLY A 50 8.11 9.93 -3.96
N GLN A 51 6.86 9.52 -3.72
CA GLN A 51 6.05 10.06 -2.63
C GLN A 51 6.59 9.64 -1.25
N SER A 52 6.67 10.60 -0.33
CA SER A 52 7.12 10.40 1.06
C SER A 52 6.04 9.80 1.96
N TRP A 53 5.43 8.68 1.54
CA TRP A 53 4.41 7.99 2.31
C TRP A 53 4.99 7.24 3.52
N PRO A 54 4.15 6.79 4.46
CA PRO A 54 4.61 5.97 5.59
C PRO A 54 5.21 4.62 5.13
N ASP A 55 6.09 4.03 5.95
CA ASP A 55 6.82 2.79 5.62
C ASP A 55 5.93 1.57 5.37
N ARG A 56 4.70 1.58 5.88
CA ARG A 56 3.67 0.55 5.60
C ARG A 56 3.16 0.57 4.16
N VAL A 57 3.57 1.54 3.35
CA VAL A 57 3.31 1.59 1.91
C VAL A 57 4.51 0.99 1.19
N VAL A 58 4.36 -0.27 0.80
CA VAL A 58 5.43 -1.15 0.34
C VAL A 58 5.32 -1.34 -1.16
N GLU A 59 6.43 -1.13 -1.87
CA GLU A 59 6.53 -1.51 -3.28
C GLU A 59 6.79 -3.01 -3.39
N ILE A 60 6.10 -3.69 -4.30
CA ILE A 60 6.20 -5.14 -4.47
C ILE A 60 6.25 -5.51 -5.95
N ASP A 61 7.05 -6.51 -6.31
CA ASP A 61 7.00 -7.11 -7.64
C ASP A 61 5.65 -7.83 -7.79
N PRO A 62 4.90 -7.62 -8.90
CA PRO A 62 3.66 -8.33 -9.16
C PRO A 62 3.75 -9.86 -9.03
N ALA A 63 4.92 -10.45 -9.31
CA ALA A 63 5.15 -11.89 -9.19
C ALA A 63 5.07 -12.41 -7.75
N ASP A 64 5.41 -11.57 -6.76
CA ASP A 64 5.47 -11.94 -5.35
C ASP A 64 4.12 -11.78 -4.62
N LEU A 65 3.13 -11.17 -5.28
CA LEU A 65 1.81 -10.89 -4.68
C LEU A 65 1.05 -12.15 -4.25
N ALA A 66 1.26 -13.29 -4.92
CA ALA A 66 0.55 -14.52 -4.61
C ALA A 66 0.91 -15.10 -3.23
N ASP A 67 2.08 -14.74 -2.71
CA ASP A 67 2.66 -15.30 -1.48
C ASP A 67 2.65 -14.30 -0.29
N THR A 68 1.95 -13.17 -0.43
CA THR A 68 1.88 -12.07 0.56
C THR A 68 0.62 -12.09 1.42
#